data_AF-A0AA38S035-F1
#
_entry.id   AF-A0AA38S035-F1
#
_cell.length_a   1.000
_cell.length_b   1.000
_cell.length_c   1.000
_cell.angle_alpha   90.00
_cell.angle_beta   90.00
_cell.angle_gamma   90.00
#
_symmetry.space_group_name_H-M   'P 1'
#
loop_
_entity.id
_entity.type
_entity.pdbx_description
1 polymer ?
#
loop_
_entity_poly.entity_id
_entity_poly.type
_entity_poly.pdbx_seq_one_letter_code
_entity_poly.pdbx_strand_id
1 'polypeptide(L)'
;MRDLRDDWTGTTSTAERKRRQNRLNQRAYRKRQQTLQKHISAPTIYALDGLCQDEHISPFNEQGPRLGGAASLPSCPTSLQPTALQRTVRHHPWIDLFPIPQMRDNMLNGIVAGILDEDELCADLLNVEDNREDEKPSLIVWGSPWDPQGWEASVAFLQRREAA
;
A
#
# COMPACT_ATOMS: atom_id res chain seq x y z
N MET A 1 0.99 -7.30 -28.58
CA MET A 1 0.41 -7.54 -29.93
C MET A 1 -1.09 -7.27 -29.82
N ARG A 2 -1.64 -6.24 -30.48
CA ARG A 2 -3.08 -5.93 -30.44
C ARG A 2 -3.83 -6.96 -31.30
N ASP A 3 -4.83 -7.62 -30.74
CA ASP A 3 -5.68 -8.60 -31.44
C ASP A 3 -6.57 -7.85 -32.45
N LEU A 4 -6.53 -8.23 -33.73
CA LEU A 4 -7.32 -7.61 -34.82
C LEU A 4 -8.84 -7.67 -34.54
N ARG A 5 -9.29 -8.59 -33.66
CA ARG A 5 -10.69 -8.71 -33.23
C ARG A 5 -11.14 -7.63 -32.25
N ASP A 6 -10.18 -6.92 -31.66
CA ASP A 6 -10.38 -5.82 -30.70
C ASP A 6 -10.26 -4.44 -31.36
N ASP A 7 -9.94 -4.38 -32.66
CA ASP A 7 -9.97 -3.14 -33.43
C ASP A 7 -11.43 -2.74 -33.72
N TRP A 8 -11.78 -1.51 -33.35
CA TRP A 8 -13.14 -0.98 -33.42
C TRP A 8 -13.24 0.26 -34.31
N THR A 9 -12.13 0.69 -34.92
CA THR A 9 -12.14 1.79 -35.89
C THR A 9 -12.95 1.37 -37.11
N GLY A 10 -14.11 1.99 -37.32
CA GLY A 10 -15.04 1.67 -38.43
C GLY A 10 -16.35 0.98 -38.05
N THR A 11 -16.59 0.69 -36.77
CA THR A 11 -17.86 0.04 -36.33
C THR A 11 -18.95 1.09 -36.07
N THR A 12 -20.01 1.12 -36.90
CA THR A 12 -21.14 2.08 -36.79
C THR A 12 -22.20 1.67 -35.76
N SER A 13 -22.31 0.38 -35.42
CA SER A 13 -23.27 -0.10 -34.42
C SER A 13 -22.78 0.14 -32.99
N THR A 14 -23.55 0.90 -32.22
CA THR A 14 -23.33 1.17 -30.79
C THR A 14 -23.33 -0.12 -29.95
N ALA A 15 -24.20 -1.08 -30.26
CA ALA A 15 -24.29 -2.35 -29.57
C ALA A 15 -23.02 -3.21 -29.74
N GLU A 16 -22.44 -3.22 -30.95
CA GLU A 16 -21.21 -3.97 -31.23
C GLU A 16 -19.99 -3.34 -30.53
N ARG A 17 -19.93 -2.01 -30.51
CA ARG A 17 -18.90 -1.27 -29.77
C ARG A 17 -18.95 -1.60 -28.28
N LYS A 18 -20.14 -1.57 -27.67
CA LYS A 18 -20.33 -1.91 -26.25
C LYS A 18 -19.93 -3.36 -25.94
N ARG A 19 -20.27 -4.32 -26.81
CA ARG A 19 -19.85 -5.72 -26.66
C ARG A 19 -18.33 -5.87 -26.72
N ARG A 20 -17.66 -5.21 -27.67
CA ARG A 20 -16.18 -5.23 -27.79
C ARG A 20 -15.50 -4.60 -26.58
N GLN A 21 -15.98 -3.44 -26.12
CA GLN A 21 -15.46 -2.77 -24.93
C GLN A 21 -15.61 -3.62 -23.67
N ASN A 22 -16.77 -4.24 -23.47
CA ASN A 22 -17.00 -5.11 -22.31
C ASN A 22 -16.08 -6.33 -22.32
N ARG A 23 -15.81 -6.92 -23.50
CA ARG A 23 -14.85 -8.02 -23.62
C ARG A 23 -13.43 -7.58 -23.26
N LEU A 24 -12.99 -6.42 -23.71
CA LEU A 24 -11.68 -5.85 -23.35
C LEU A 24 -11.57 -5.59 -21.85
N ASN A 25 -12.58 -4.95 -21.26
CA ASN A 25 -12.63 -4.67 -19.83
C ASN A 25 -12.59 -5.96 -19.01
N GLN A 26 -13.28 -7.01 -19.45
CA GLN A 26 -13.31 -8.29 -18.78
C GLN A 26 -12.01 -9.07 -18.91
N ARG A 27 -11.33 -9.01 -20.08
CA ARG A 27 -9.96 -9.52 -20.26
C ARG A 27 -8.99 -8.81 -19.32
N ALA A 28 -9.04 -7.48 -19.25
CA ALA A 28 -8.20 -6.68 -18.37
C ALA A 28 -8.46 -6.99 -16.89
N TYR A 29 -9.73 -7.13 -16.48
CA TYR A 29 -10.11 -7.54 -15.13
C TYR A 29 -9.56 -8.93 -14.78
N ARG A 30 -9.77 -9.94 -15.62
CA ARG A 30 -9.23 -11.30 -15.39
C ARG A 30 -7.71 -11.31 -15.29
N LYS A 31 -7.02 -10.53 -16.14
CA LYS A 31 -5.55 -10.40 -16.08
C LYS A 31 -5.09 -9.76 -14.77
N ARG A 32 -5.79 -8.72 -14.29
CA ARG A 32 -5.54 -8.10 -12.98
C ARG A 32 -5.74 -9.10 -11.84
N GLN A 33 -6.86 -9.83 -11.85
CA GLN A 33 -7.17 -10.87 -10.86
C GLN A 33 -6.13 -12.01 -10.86
N GLN A 34 -5.70 -12.49 -12.03
CA GLN A 34 -4.63 -13.49 -12.12
C GLN A 34 -3.27 -12.95 -11.63
N THR A 35 -2.99 -11.66 -11.85
CA THR A 35 -1.76 -11.02 -11.35
C THR A 35 -1.80 -10.92 -9.83
N LEU A 36 -2.92 -10.46 -9.26
CA LEU A 36 -3.16 -10.42 -7.81
C LEU A 36 -3.04 -11.83 -7.20
N GLN A 37 -3.69 -12.83 -7.78
CA GLN A 37 -3.65 -14.21 -7.27
C GLN A 37 -2.24 -14.82 -7.31
N LYS A 38 -1.45 -14.51 -8.35
CA LYS A 38 -0.04 -14.93 -8.43
C LYS A 38 0.84 -14.23 -7.38
N HIS A 39 0.58 -12.96 -7.08
CA HIS A 39 1.30 -12.23 -6.01
C HIS A 39 0.93 -12.73 -4.62
N ILE A 40 -0.33 -13.12 -4.37
CA ILE A 40 -0.79 -13.68 -3.08
C ILE A 40 -0.13 -15.05 -2.79
N SER A 41 0.23 -15.82 -3.83
CA SER A 41 0.91 -17.12 -3.69
C SER A 41 2.44 -17.05 -3.58
N ALA A 42 3.06 -15.87 -3.75
CA ALA A 42 4.49 -15.70 -3.49
C ALA A 42 4.69 -15.49 -1.99
N PRO A 43 5.80 -15.97 -1.38
CA PRO A 43 6.16 -15.61 -0.02
C PRO A 43 6.40 -14.10 -0.02
N THR A 44 5.36 -13.35 0.34
CA THR A 44 5.47 -11.92 0.56
C THR A 44 6.20 -11.77 1.88
N ILE A 45 7.16 -10.84 1.96
CA ILE A 45 7.91 -10.52 3.19
C ILE A 45 6.95 -10.28 4.37
N TYR A 46 5.75 -9.82 4.06
CA TYR A 46 4.61 -9.72 4.97
C TYR A 46 3.65 -10.87 4.69
N ALA A 47 3.49 -11.80 5.64
CA ALA A 47 2.29 -12.62 5.67
C ALA A 47 1.11 -11.65 5.81
N LEU A 48 0.19 -11.61 4.83
CA LEU A 48 -0.99 -10.73 4.87
C LEU A 48 -1.80 -10.91 6.17
N ASP A 49 -1.76 -12.11 6.75
CA ASP A 49 -2.35 -12.45 8.04
C ASP A 49 -1.72 -11.67 9.22
N GLY A 50 -0.43 -11.37 9.15
CA GLY A 50 0.31 -10.62 10.17
C GLY A 50 0.10 -9.10 10.10
N LEU A 51 -0.51 -8.55 9.05
CA LEU A 51 -0.80 -7.11 8.96
C LEU A 51 -2.03 -6.69 9.78
N CYS A 52 -2.86 -7.65 10.18
CA CYS A 52 -4.08 -7.43 10.97
C CYS A 52 -3.93 -7.91 12.43
N GLN A 53 -2.71 -8.27 12.85
CA GLN A 53 -2.42 -8.83 14.18
C GLN A 53 -1.56 -7.85 14.96
N ASP A 54 -2.12 -7.25 16.01
CA ASP A 54 -1.49 -6.18 16.81
C ASP A 54 -0.09 -6.54 17.36
N GLU A 55 0.19 -7.83 17.58
CA GLU A 55 1.47 -8.31 18.14
C GLU A 55 2.56 -8.63 17.09
N HIS A 56 2.30 -8.39 15.80
CA HIS A 56 3.24 -8.77 14.74
C HIS A 56 4.38 -7.74 14.60
N ILE A 57 5.62 -8.23 14.53
CA ILE A 57 6.82 -7.39 14.44
C ILE A 57 7.29 -7.34 13.00
N SER A 58 7.74 -6.16 12.55
CA SER A 58 8.29 -6.00 11.20
C SER A 58 9.47 -6.97 10.97
N PRO A 59 9.52 -7.64 9.81
CA PRO A 59 10.65 -8.48 9.42
C PRO A 59 11.96 -7.68 9.27
N PHE A 60 11.91 -6.34 9.26
CA PHE A 60 13.11 -5.51 9.34
C PHE A 60 13.79 -5.57 10.71
N ASN A 61 13.10 -6.05 11.76
CA ASN A 61 13.62 -6.25 13.11
C ASN A 61 13.91 -7.72 13.47
N GLU A 62 13.49 -8.68 12.65
CA GLU A 62 13.70 -10.10 12.95
C GLU A 62 15.16 -10.52 12.72
N GLN A 63 15.94 -10.50 13.81
CA GLN A 63 17.28 -11.11 13.85
C GLN A 63 17.16 -12.60 14.19
N GLY A 64 16.84 -13.43 13.20
CA GLY A 64 16.85 -14.90 13.27
C GLY A 64 17.73 -15.52 12.18
N PRO A 65 18.15 -16.80 12.30
CA PRO A 65 19.14 -17.41 11.40
C PRO A 65 18.64 -17.28 9.98
N ARG A 66 19.37 -16.52 9.15
CA ARG A 66 18.99 -16.14 7.80
C ARG A 66 18.63 -17.40 7.01
N LEU A 67 17.34 -17.72 6.95
CA LEU A 67 16.81 -18.68 6.01
C LEU A 67 16.87 -18.00 4.64
N GLY A 68 18.03 -18.14 3.99
CA GLY A 68 18.23 -17.95 2.57
C GLY A 68 17.83 -16.59 2.01
N GLY A 69 18.75 -15.62 2.07
CA GLY A 69 18.64 -14.34 1.38
C GLY A 69 17.56 -13.44 1.99
N ALA A 70 17.91 -12.33 2.64
CA ALA A 70 18.06 -11.09 1.88
C ALA A 70 18.00 -11.33 0.36
N ALA A 71 16.81 -11.69 -0.12
CA ALA A 71 16.47 -11.57 -1.51
C ALA A 71 16.78 -10.11 -1.83
N SER A 72 17.89 -9.91 -2.52
CA SER A 72 18.02 -8.95 -3.59
C SER A 72 16.79 -9.15 -4.48
N LEU A 73 15.64 -8.65 -4.03
CA LEU A 73 14.46 -8.50 -4.87
C LEU A 73 14.92 -7.52 -5.94
N PRO A 74 14.86 -7.91 -7.22
CA PRO A 74 15.29 -7.03 -8.29
C PRO A 74 14.41 -5.78 -8.24
N SER A 75 15.02 -4.65 -7.87
CA SER A 75 14.42 -3.31 -7.81
C SER A 75 13.33 -3.09 -6.75
N CYS A 76 13.63 -3.24 -5.46
CA CYS A 76 12.85 -2.52 -4.44
C CYS A 76 13.08 -1.00 -4.62
N PRO A 77 12.04 -0.19 -4.88
CA PRO A 77 12.17 1.26 -5.01
C PRO A 77 12.85 1.85 -3.77
N THR A 78 13.75 2.82 -3.95
CA THR A 78 14.46 3.48 -2.84
C THR A 78 13.51 4.00 -1.75
N SER A 79 12.31 4.43 -2.15
CA SER A 79 11.22 4.88 -1.27
C SER A 79 10.75 3.84 -0.24
N LEU A 80 10.86 2.54 -0.56
CA LEU A 80 10.37 1.43 0.27
C LEU A 80 11.50 0.61 0.92
N GLN A 81 12.75 1.02 0.76
CA GLN A 81 13.84 0.36 1.47
C GLN A 81 13.73 0.61 2.98
N PRO A 82 14.15 -0.35 3.83
CA PRO A 82 14.14 -0.17 5.28
C PRO A 82 15.07 0.97 5.67
N THR A 83 14.59 1.86 6.54
CA THR A 83 15.43 2.92 7.12
C THR A 83 16.38 2.34 8.17
N ALA A 84 17.37 3.14 8.60
CA ALA A 84 18.24 2.74 9.70
C ALA A 84 17.44 2.55 11.00
N LEU A 85 16.48 3.45 11.26
CA LEU A 85 15.65 3.43 12.47
C LEU A 85 14.71 2.22 12.51
N GLN A 86 14.08 1.88 11.38
CA GLN A 86 13.24 0.69 11.26
C GLN A 86 13.98 -0.61 11.61
N ARG A 87 15.29 -0.67 11.36
CA ARG A 87 16.10 -1.87 11.68
C ARG A 87 16.46 -1.95 13.16
N THR A 88 16.34 -0.85 13.90
CA THR A 88 16.69 -0.79 15.34
C THR A 88 15.46 -0.72 16.25
N VAL A 89 14.38 -0.11 15.81
CA VAL A 89 13.14 0.06 16.57
C VAL A 89 12.16 -1.03 16.20
N ARG A 90 11.70 -1.83 17.17
CA ARG A 90 10.61 -2.78 16.95
C ARG A 90 9.33 -2.01 16.65
N HIS A 91 8.65 -2.40 15.59
CA HIS A 91 7.45 -1.74 15.11
C HIS A 91 6.55 -2.69 14.34
N HIS A 92 5.27 -2.34 14.21
CA HIS A 92 4.34 -3.14 13.43
C HIS A 92 4.59 -2.97 11.92
N PRO A 93 4.51 -4.05 11.12
CA PRO A 93 4.84 -4.02 9.70
C PRO A 93 3.96 -3.11 8.82
N TRP A 94 2.86 -2.56 9.33
CA TRP A 94 2.02 -1.61 8.56
C TRP A 94 2.76 -0.29 8.31
N ILE A 95 3.71 0.09 9.18
CA ILE A 95 4.58 1.26 9.00
C ILE A 95 5.50 1.10 7.79
N ASP A 96 5.82 -0.14 7.39
CA ASP A 96 6.69 -0.39 6.22
C ASP A 96 6.02 -0.08 4.88
N LEU A 97 4.69 0.09 4.88
CA LEU A 97 3.91 0.27 3.66
C LEU A 97 4.00 1.70 3.10
N PHE A 98 4.52 2.65 3.87
CA PHE A 98 4.64 4.03 3.41
C PHE A 98 5.90 4.25 2.57
N PRO A 99 5.78 4.75 1.33
CA PRO A 99 6.93 5.02 0.46
C PRO A 99 7.69 6.31 0.85
N ILE A 100 7.52 6.84 2.07
CA ILE A 100 8.12 8.10 2.51
C ILE A 100 9.02 7.79 3.72
N PRO A 101 10.34 7.57 3.52
CA PRO A 101 11.26 7.15 4.59
C PRO A 101 11.23 8.05 5.82
N GLN A 102 11.22 9.38 5.62
CA GLN A 102 11.18 10.34 6.71
C GLN A 102 9.88 10.26 7.52
N MET A 103 8.75 9.99 6.86
CA MET A 103 7.47 9.83 7.55
C MET A 103 7.46 8.60 8.44
N ARG A 104 8.01 7.48 7.95
CA ARG A 104 8.20 6.25 8.75
C ARG A 104 9.05 6.53 9.97
N ASP A 105 10.19 7.21 9.80
CA ASP A 105 11.08 7.54 10.92
C ASP A 105 10.41 8.49 11.94
N ASN A 106 9.63 9.47 11.48
CA ASN A 106 8.89 10.37 12.35
C ASN A 106 7.81 9.62 13.16
N MET A 107 7.04 8.74 12.50
CA MET A 107 6.04 7.89 13.16
C MET A 107 6.70 7.02 14.24
N LEU A 108 7.81 6.35 13.92
CA LEU A 108 8.54 5.52 14.87
C LEU A 108 9.05 6.32 16.08
N ASN A 109 9.64 7.50 15.85
CA ASN A 109 10.08 8.35 16.94
C ASN A 109 8.92 8.80 17.83
N GLY A 110 7.78 9.18 17.23
CA GLY A 110 6.58 9.58 17.98
C GLY A 110 5.99 8.46 18.81
N ILE A 111 5.94 7.23 18.27
CA ILE A 111 5.47 6.04 18.99
C ILE A 111 6.42 5.72 20.16
N VAL A 112 7.73 5.70 19.92
CA VAL A 112 8.74 5.44 20.97
C VAL A 112 8.71 6.51 22.06
N ALA A 113 8.45 7.76 21.70
CA ALA A 113 8.31 8.86 22.65
C ALA A 113 6.97 8.84 23.42
N GLY A 114 6.03 7.97 23.06
CA GLY A 114 4.68 7.92 23.63
C GLY A 114 3.81 9.12 23.25
N ILE A 115 4.20 9.87 22.21
CA ILE A 115 3.49 11.03 21.69
C ILE A 115 2.41 10.59 20.69
N LEU A 116 2.71 9.54 19.92
CA LEU A 116 1.78 8.93 18.98
C LEU A 116 1.30 7.59 19.52
N ASP A 117 -0.01 7.46 19.69
CA ASP A 117 -0.66 6.20 19.94
C ASP A 117 -0.78 5.40 18.62
N GLU A 118 -0.29 4.16 18.63
CA GLU A 118 -0.23 3.31 17.43
C GLU A 118 -1.63 2.92 16.93
N ASP A 119 -2.55 2.62 17.86
CA ASP A 119 -3.92 2.19 17.55
C ASP A 119 -4.75 3.35 16.99
N GLU A 120 -4.64 4.55 17.58
CA GLU A 120 -5.27 5.78 17.07
C GLU A 120 -4.78 6.10 15.66
N LEU A 121 -3.48 5.98 15.41
CA LEU A 121 -2.90 6.24 14.11
C LEU A 121 -3.37 5.22 13.06
N CYS A 122 -3.46 3.94 13.43
CA CYS A 122 -4.00 2.88 12.58
C CYS A 122 -5.49 3.12 12.23
N ALA A 123 -6.30 3.53 13.21
CA ALA A 123 -7.71 3.84 13.02
C ALA A 123 -7.94 5.02 12.06
N ASP A 124 -7.14 6.08 12.18
CA ASP A 124 -7.19 7.24 11.28
C ASP A 124 -6.82 6.87 9.82
N LEU A 125 -5.95 5.86 9.64
CA LEU A 125 -5.54 5.37 8.32
C LEU A 125 -6.56 4.45 7.65
N LEU A 126 -7.20 3.56 8.42
CA LEU A 126 -8.09 2.53 7.89
C LEU A 126 -9.54 2.99 7.71
N ASN A 127 -9.89 4.17 8.22
CA ASN A 127 -11.23 4.77 8.15
C ASN A 127 -12.39 3.77 8.38
N VAL A 128 -12.25 2.92 9.41
CA VAL A 128 -13.15 1.77 9.67
C VAL A 128 -14.52 2.18 10.21
N GLU A 129 -14.73 3.47 10.53
CA GLU A 129 -16.00 3.94 11.12
C GLU A 129 -16.93 4.62 10.12
N ASP A 130 -18.22 4.26 10.25
CA ASP A 130 -19.36 4.61 9.39
C ASP A 130 -19.66 6.13 9.33
N ASN A 131 -19.65 6.66 8.11
CA ASN A 131 -20.53 7.74 7.60
C ASN A 131 -20.77 8.99 8.49
N ARG A 132 -19.77 9.86 8.71
CA ARG A 132 -20.00 11.29 8.97
C ARG A 132 -19.08 12.19 8.16
N GLU A 133 -19.68 13.26 7.66
CA GLU A 133 -19.24 14.15 6.58
C GLU A 133 -17.91 14.91 6.86
N ASP A 134 -17.10 14.99 5.80
CA ASP A 134 -16.19 16.05 5.36
C ASP A 134 -14.92 16.47 6.14
N GLU A 135 -14.69 16.08 7.40
CA GLU A 135 -13.50 16.56 8.16
C GLU A 135 -12.60 15.49 8.79
N LYS A 136 -12.70 14.22 8.38
CA LYS A 136 -11.86 13.18 8.99
C LYS A 136 -10.41 13.21 8.45
N PRO A 137 -9.38 13.10 9.33
CA PRO A 137 -8.01 12.88 8.88
C PRO A 137 -7.96 11.63 8.00
N SER A 138 -7.38 11.74 6.80
CA SER A 138 -7.28 10.65 5.85
C SER A 138 -6.04 10.78 4.98
N LEU A 139 -5.61 9.64 4.44
CA LEU A 139 -4.48 9.53 3.53
C LEU A 139 -4.96 8.83 2.25
N ILE A 140 -4.79 9.49 1.12
CA ILE A 140 -5.35 9.10 -0.18
C ILE A 140 -4.22 8.70 -1.12
N VAL A 141 -4.41 7.61 -1.87
CA VAL A 141 -3.47 7.15 -2.90
C VAL A 141 -4.05 7.37 -4.28
N TRP A 142 -3.55 8.37 -5.00
CA TRP A 142 -3.95 8.71 -6.37
C TRP A 142 -3.18 7.95 -7.44
N GLY A 143 -1.95 7.54 -7.11
CA GLY A 143 -0.98 6.99 -8.06
C GLY A 143 -0.56 5.55 -7.76
N SER A 144 0.68 5.23 -8.12
CA SER A 144 1.27 3.95 -7.74
C SER A 144 1.59 3.96 -6.24
N PRO A 145 1.20 2.95 -5.44
CA PRO A 145 1.41 2.95 -3.99
C PRO A 145 2.86 3.05 -3.53
N TRP A 146 3.82 2.68 -4.37
CA TRP A 146 5.26 2.77 -4.09
C TRP A 146 5.89 4.11 -4.50
N ASP A 147 5.15 4.98 -5.17
CA ASP A 147 5.58 6.31 -5.58
C ASP A 147 5.14 7.35 -4.53
N PRO A 148 6.06 8.04 -3.84
CA PRO A 148 5.73 9.08 -2.87
C PRO A 148 4.80 10.16 -3.42
N GLN A 149 4.95 10.51 -4.71
CA GLN A 149 4.16 11.56 -5.36
C GLN A 149 2.71 11.14 -5.61
N GLY A 150 2.38 9.85 -5.45
CA GLY A 150 1.04 9.31 -5.57
C GLY A 150 0.21 9.40 -4.30
N TRP A 151 0.74 9.92 -3.19
CA TRP A 151 0.08 9.99 -1.89
C TRP A 151 -0.29 11.44 -1.55
N GLU A 152 -1.51 11.64 -1.03
CA GLU A 152 -2.01 12.94 -0.56
C GLU A 152 -2.59 12.78 0.85
N ALA A 153 -2.17 13.61 1.78
CA ALA A 153 -2.75 13.67 3.13
C ALA A 153 -3.79 14.79 3.19
N SER A 154 -4.93 14.53 3.83
CA SER A 154 -5.93 15.57 4.08
C SER A 154 -5.38 16.63 5.04
N VAL A 155 -5.89 17.86 4.94
CA VAL A 155 -5.48 18.95 5.84
C VAL A 155 -5.75 18.59 7.30
N ALA A 156 -6.89 17.94 7.59
CA ALA A 156 -7.22 17.44 8.92
C ALA A 156 -6.20 16.42 9.43
N PHE A 157 -5.66 15.56 8.55
CA PHE A 157 -4.61 14.60 8.90
C PHE A 157 -3.32 15.30 9.31
N LEU A 158 -2.91 16.32 8.57
CA LEU A 158 -1.69 17.08 8.88
C LEU A 158 -1.86 17.91 10.16
N GLN A 159 -2.96 18.64 10.32
CA GLN A 159 -3.21 19.50 11.48
C GLN A 159 -3.25 18.71 12.79
N ARG A 160 -3.88 17.53 12.80
CA ARG A 160 -3.92 16.67 13.98
C ARG A 160 -2.53 16.17 14.40
N ARG A 161 -1.58 16.12 13.46
CA ARG A 161 -0.22 15.60 13.66
C ARG A 161 0.86 16.68 13.73
N GLU A 162 0.51 17.95 13.51
CA GLU A 162 1.35 19.12 13.86
C GLU A 162 1.18 19.53 15.34
N ALA A 163 0.08 19.15 15.97
CA ALA A 163 -0.26 19.53 17.34
C ALA A 163 0.19 18.55 18.44
N ALA A 164 0.76 17.40 18.05
CA ALA A 164 1.31 16.36 18.93
C ALA A 164 2.84 16.32 18.82
#